data_AF-A0ABD0REX2-F1
#
_entry.id   AF-A0ABD0REX2-F1
#
_cell.length_a   1.000
_cell.length_b   1.000
_cell.length_c   1.000
_cell.angle_alpha   90.00
_cell.angle_beta   90.00
_cell.angle_gamma   90.00
#
_symmetry.space_group_name_H-M   'P 1'
#
loop_
_entity.id
_entity.type
_entity.pdbx_description
1 polymer ?
#
loop_
_entity_poly.entity_id
_entity_poly.type
_entity_poly.pdbx_seq_one_letter_code
_entity_poly.pdbx_strand_id
1 'polypeptide(L)'
;IDARPWDFQAEECALRESIEKFNTRRYDKNQNSEFTPVDNCLQSVLGQRVDLPEDFHYSYEMWLEREVFSQPIQWEGLLQAQ
;
A
#
# COMPACT_ATOMS: atom_id res chain seq x y z
N ILE A 1 -22.93 -39.51 -18.87
CA ILE A 1 -23.27 -38.31 -19.65
C ILE A 1 -22.03 -37.45 -19.58
N ASP A 2 -21.35 -37.24 -20.70
CA ASP A 2 -20.13 -36.44 -20.76
C ASP A 2 -20.47 -34.97 -20.95
N ALA A 3 -19.65 -34.10 -20.34
CA ALA A 3 -19.81 -32.67 -20.49
C ALA A 3 -19.52 -32.26 -21.93
N ARG A 4 -20.33 -31.33 -22.45
CA ARG A 4 -20.22 -30.80 -23.80
C ARG A 4 -19.27 -29.61 -23.80
N PRO A 5 -18.61 -29.32 -24.93
CA PRO A 5 -17.61 -28.25 -25.01
C PRO A 5 -18.11 -26.84 -24.61
N TRP A 6 -19.42 -26.60 -24.69
CA TRP A 6 -20.03 -25.31 -24.35
C TRP A 6 -20.59 -25.23 -22.93
N ASP A 7 -20.60 -26.33 -22.18
CA ASP A 7 -21.16 -26.37 -20.83
C ASP A 7 -20.33 -25.53 -19.83
N PHE A 8 -19.11 -25.09 -20.20
CA PHE A 8 -18.22 -24.27 -19.37
C PHE A 8 -17.83 -22.93 -20.00
N GLN A 9 -18.45 -22.57 -21.14
CA GLN A 9 -18.04 -21.36 -21.87
C GLN A 9 -18.22 -20.08 -21.04
N ALA A 10 -19.24 -20.02 -20.19
CA ALA A 10 -19.48 -18.85 -19.34
C ALA A 10 -18.38 -18.71 -18.29
N GLU A 11 -18.03 -19.80 -17.62
CA GLU A 11 -16.97 -19.88 -16.61
C GLU A 11 -15.59 -19.61 -17.21
N GLU A 12 -15.29 -20.19 -18.37
CA GLU A 12 -14.04 -19.95 -19.10
C GLU A 12 -13.93 -18.49 -19.56
N CYS A 13 -15.02 -17.89 -20.05
CA CYS A 13 -15.04 -16.47 -20.39
C CYS A 13 -14.80 -15.58 -19.15
N ALA A 14 -15.49 -15.85 -18.04
CA ALA A 14 -15.32 -15.09 -16.79
C ALA A 14 -13.90 -15.21 -16.22
N LEU A 15 -13.32 -16.42 -16.28
CA LEU A 15 -11.94 -16.66 -15.87
C LEU A 15 -10.96 -15.92 -16.78
N ARG A 16 -11.15 -15.98 -18.10
CA ARG A 16 -10.30 -15.29 -19.08
C ARG A 16 -10.30 -13.78 -18.84
N GLU A 17 -11.46 -13.17 -18.60
CA GLU A 17 -11.56 -11.74 -18.26
C GLU A 17 -10.84 -11.41 -16.94
N SER A 18 -10.97 -12.27 -15.93
CA SER A 18 -10.32 -12.07 -14.64
C SER A 18 -8.79 -12.11 -14.74
N ILE A 19 -8.27 -13.05 -15.55
CA ILE A 19 -6.84 -13.18 -15.84
C ILE A 19 -6.35 -11.98 -16.63
N GLU A 20 -7.08 -11.54 -17.65
CA GLU A 20 -6.73 -10.37 -18.45
C GLU A 20 -6.67 -9.10 -17.59
N LYS A 21 -7.69 -8.87 -16.75
CA LYS A 21 -7.70 -7.76 -15.77
C LYS A 21 -6.52 -7.83 -14.79
N PHE A 22 -6.12 -9.01 -14.35
CA PHE A 22 -4.94 -9.17 -13.50
C PHE A 22 -3.65 -8.84 -14.26
N ASN A 23 -3.48 -9.40 -15.46
CA ASN A 23 -2.28 -9.22 -16.26
C ASN A 23 -2.09 -7.77 -16.69
N THR A 24 -3.15 -7.10 -17.13
CA THR A 24 -3.11 -5.67 -17.45
C THR A 24 -2.70 -4.86 -16.22
N ARG A 25 -3.29 -5.11 -15.04
CA ARG A 25 -2.89 -4.39 -13.82
C ARG A 25 -1.43 -4.62 -13.43
N ARG A 26 -0.91 -5.83 -13.60
CA ARG A 26 0.38 -6.25 -13.02
C ARG A 26 1.57 -6.13 -13.96
N TYR A 27 1.35 -6.32 -15.26
CA TYR A 27 2.38 -6.42 -16.29
C TYR A 27 2.28 -5.35 -17.37
N ASP A 28 1.21 -4.55 -17.42
CA ASP A 28 1.17 -3.40 -18.33
C ASP A 28 2.19 -2.33 -17.92
N LYS A 29 2.72 -1.61 -18.91
CA LYS A 29 3.79 -0.62 -18.72
C LYS A 29 3.26 0.68 -18.13
N ASN A 30 1.95 0.92 -18.17
CA ASN A 30 1.27 1.95 -17.41
C ASN A 30 1.03 1.44 -15.97
N GLN A 31 2.10 1.44 -15.18
CA GLN A 31 2.03 1.18 -13.75
C GLN A 31 1.17 2.28 -13.12
N ASN A 32 -0.12 2.00 -12.88
CA ASN A 32 -0.87 2.77 -11.90
C ASN A 32 -0.11 2.64 -10.58
N SER A 33 0.53 3.73 -10.13
CA SER A 33 1.38 3.78 -8.95
C SER A 33 0.69 3.29 -7.67
N GLU A 34 -0.64 3.25 -7.67
CA GLU A 34 -1.47 2.76 -6.58
C GLU A 34 -1.21 1.27 -6.22
N PHE A 35 -0.71 0.46 -7.16
CA PHE A 35 -0.49 -0.98 -6.95
C PHE A 35 0.98 -1.41 -6.98
N THR A 36 1.92 -0.46 -6.96
CA THR A 36 3.34 -0.81 -6.80
C THR A 36 3.62 -1.24 -5.35
N PRO A 37 4.51 -2.22 -5.13
CA PRO A 37 4.89 -2.60 -3.77
C PRO A 37 5.36 -1.39 -2.97
N VAL A 38 4.79 -1.19 -1.78
CA VAL A 38 5.26 -0.18 -0.84
C VAL A 38 6.64 -0.59 -0.32
N ASP A 39 7.50 0.38 -0.10
CA ASP A 39 8.78 0.17 0.57
C ASP A 39 8.56 -0.12 2.05
N ASN A 40 8.71 -1.40 2.43
CA ASN A 40 8.61 -1.86 3.81
C ASN A 40 9.98 -2.02 4.48
N CYS A 41 11.07 -1.53 3.86
CA CYS A 41 12.39 -1.61 4.42
C CYS A 41 12.58 -0.51 5.48
N LEU A 42 12.66 -0.90 6.76
CA LEU A 42 12.89 0.02 7.87
C LEU A 42 14.13 0.91 7.63
N GLN A 43 15.20 0.35 7.08
CA GLN A 43 16.43 1.09 6.81
C GLN A 43 16.26 2.16 5.71
N SER A 44 15.37 1.92 4.75
CA SER A 44 15.06 2.88 3.71
C SER A 44 14.24 4.04 4.28
N VAL A 45 13.20 3.72 5.06
CA VAL A 45 12.34 4.71 5.73
C VAL A 45 13.12 5.57 6.73
N LEU A 46 13.88 4.94 7.64
CA LEU A 46 14.72 5.65 8.62
C LEU A 46 15.93 6.34 7.99
N GLY A 47 16.30 5.95 6.77
CA GLY A 47 17.37 6.57 6.00
C GLY A 47 16.96 7.86 5.30
N GLN A 48 15.66 8.16 5.23
CA GLN A 48 15.17 9.42 4.66
C GLN A 48 15.54 10.59 5.57
N ARG A 49 16.11 11.65 4.97
CA ARG A 49 16.36 12.89 5.69
C ARG A 49 15.06 13.66 5.84
N VAL A 50 14.67 13.88 7.09
CA VAL A 50 13.57 14.78 7.44
C VAL A 50 14.18 16.05 8.00
N ASP A 51 13.96 17.17 7.31
CA ASP A 51 14.39 18.48 7.80
C ASP A 51 13.44 18.93 8.91
N LEU A 52 13.96 18.96 10.14
CA LEU A 52 13.23 19.43 11.31
C LEU A 52 13.48 20.95 11.49
N PRO A 53 12.50 21.70 12.04
CA PRO A 53 12.70 23.10 12.40
C PRO A 53 13.90 23.30 13.33
N GLU A 54 14.62 24.42 13.17
CA GLU A 54 15.80 24.75 13.98
C GLU A 54 15.50 24.82 15.49
N ASP A 55 14.26 25.05 15.89
CA ASP A 55 13.83 25.13 17.29
C ASP A 55 13.26 23.82 17.84
N PHE A 56 13.14 22.79 17.00
CA PHE A 56 12.51 21.53 17.37
C PHE A 56 13.26 20.82 18.51
N HIS A 57 14.59 20.90 18.57
CA HIS A 57 15.35 20.28 19.67
C HIS A 57 15.08 20.91 21.03
N TYR A 58 14.63 22.17 21.10
CA TYR A 58 14.25 22.81 22.37
C TYR A 58 12.90 22.34 22.88
N SER A 59 12.03 21.86 21.99
CA SER A 59 10.67 21.43 22.31
C SER A 59 10.47 19.91 22.19
N TYR A 60 11.49 19.16 21.77
CA TYR A 60 11.42 17.73 21.50
C TYR A 60 10.87 16.92 22.67
N GLU A 61 11.42 17.11 23.87
CA GLU A 61 10.96 16.40 25.08
C GLU A 61 9.48 16.70 25.40
N MET A 62 9.06 17.95 25.22
CA MET A 62 7.67 18.34 25.45
C MET A 62 6.73 17.76 24.38
N TRP A 63 7.19 17.68 23.14
CA TRP A 63 6.47 17.05 22.04
C TRP A 63 6.33 15.54 22.27
N LEU A 64 7.40 14.86 22.70
CA LEU A 64 7.35 13.43 23.04
C LEU A 64 6.30 13.14 24.12
N GLU A 65 6.35 13.87 25.23
CA GLU A 65 5.41 13.70 26.32
C GLU A 65 3.96 13.91 25.86
N ARG A 66 3.69 14.97 25.10
CA ARG A 66 2.34 15.35 24.71
C ARG A 66 1.75 14.52 23.57
N GLU A 67 2.53 14.29 22.53
CA GLU A 67 2.02 13.74 21.26
C GLU A 67 2.35 12.26 21.08
N VAL A 68 3.43 11.76 21.69
CA VAL A 68 3.86 10.36 21.53
C VAL A 68 3.43 9.51 22.72
N PHE A 69 3.68 9.97 23.95
CA PHE A 69 3.41 9.17 25.15
C PHE A 69 1.99 9.35 25.69
N SER A 70 1.48 10.59 25.67
CA SER A 70 0.16 10.92 26.24
C SER A 70 -1.02 10.63 25.31
N GLN A 71 -0.78 10.35 24.03
CA GLN A 71 -1.84 10.05 23.06
C GLN A 71 -1.71 8.59 22.59
N PRO A 72 -2.83 7.85 22.45
CA PRO A 72 -2.81 6.56 21.77
C PRO A 72 -2.53 6.78 20.28
N ILE A 73 -1.38 6.30 19.80
CA ILE A 73 -1.01 6.43 18.39
C ILE A 73 -1.83 5.44 17.56
N GLN A 74 -2.67 5.97 16.66
CA GLN A 74 -3.45 5.18 15.70
C GLN A 74 -2.60 4.85 14.46
N TRP A 75 -1.73 3.86 14.61
CA TRP A 75 -0.84 3.41 13.53
C TRP A 75 -1.61 2.96 12.28
N GLU A 76 -2.82 2.44 12.46
CA GLU A 76 -3.70 1.99 11.39
C GLU A 76 -4.19 3.15 10.50
N GLY A 77 -4.30 4.37 11.05
CA GLY A 77 -4.67 5.57 10.30
C GLY A 77 -3.56 6.09 9.39
N LEU A 78 -2.29 5.79 9.71
CA LEU A 78 -1.16 6.17 8.86
C LEU A 78 -1.14 5.42 7.53
N LEU A 79 -1.74 4.23 7.48
CA LEU A 79 -1.88 3.43 6.26
C LEU A 79 -3.02 3.90 5.35
N GLN A 80 -3.89 4.82 5.83
CA GLN A 80 -5.05 5.32 5.09
C GLN A 80 -4.78 6.64 4.37
N ALA A 81 -3.65 7.30 4.64
CA ALA A 81 -3.24 8.51 3.94
C ALA A 81 -2.58 8.12 2.61
N GLN A 82 -3.39 7.98 1.56
CA GLN A 82 -2.95 7.88 0.17
C GLN A 82 -3.81 8.78 -0.73
#